data_AF-A0A559GB76-F1
#
_entry.id   AF-A0A559GB76-F1
#
_cell.length_a   1.000
_cell.length_b   1.000
_cell.length_c   1.000
_cell.angle_alpha   90.00
_cell.angle_beta   90.00
_cell.angle_gamma   90.00
#
_symmetry.space_group_name_H-M   'P 1'
#
loop_
_entity.id
_entity.type
_entity.pdbx_description
1 polymer ?
#
loop_
_entity_poly.entity_id
_entity_poly.type
_entity_poly.pdbx_seq_one_letter_code
_entity_poly.pdbx_strand_id
1 'polypeptide(L)'
;MSKNTKLWGGRFEGTVEDWVEQFGASISFDHQLAKFDLMGSLAHVQMLGQTGILSLEEAEQIQDGLKALLQDLEAGELHFDIANEDIHMNMEVLLT
;
A
#
# COMPACT_ATOMS: atom_id res chain seq x y z
N MET A 1 21.13 -1.90 1.91
CA MET A 1 19.75 -1.55 1.52
C MET A 1 18.92 -2.80 1.78
N SER A 2 17.97 -2.74 2.72
CA SER A 2 17.14 -3.90 3.04
C SER A 2 16.35 -4.26 1.79
N LYS A 3 16.36 -5.54 1.38
CA LYS A 3 15.47 -6.04 0.34
C LYS A 3 14.04 -5.71 0.79
N ASN A 4 13.27 -5.09 -0.10
CA ASN A 4 11.85 -4.88 0.08
C ASN A 4 11.21 -6.25 0.29
N THR A 5 10.66 -6.50 1.49
CA THR A 5 10.05 -7.79 1.82
C THR A 5 8.68 -7.80 1.18
N LYS A 6 8.50 -8.60 0.13
CA LYS A 6 7.19 -8.74 -0.51
C LYS A 6 6.14 -9.18 0.52
N LEU A 7 4.95 -8.58 0.47
CA LEU A 7 3.83 -8.93 1.36
C LEU A 7 3.29 -10.34 1.11
N TRP A 8 3.67 -10.93 -0.02
CA TRP A 8 3.40 -12.31 -0.39
C TRP A 8 4.73 -13.04 -0.68
N GLY A 9 4.69 -14.38 -0.70
CA GLY A 9 5.89 -15.16 -1.00
C GLY A 9 6.26 -16.21 0.04
N GLY A 10 5.60 -16.22 1.21
CA GLY A 10 5.90 -17.17 2.30
C GLY A 10 5.77 -18.67 1.96
N ARG A 11 5.23 -19.01 0.79
CA ARG A 11 5.15 -20.37 0.25
C ARG A 11 6.28 -20.74 -0.72
N PHE A 12 7.02 -19.77 -1.23
CA PHE A 12 8.05 -19.99 -2.24
C PHE A 12 9.44 -20.04 -1.59
N GLU A 13 10.23 -21.04 -1.97
CA GLU A 13 11.62 -21.20 -1.49
C GLU A 13 12.64 -20.57 -2.43
N GLY A 14 12.24 -20.25 -3.67
CA GLY A 14 13.08 -19.64 -4.71
C GLY A 14 12.71 -18.18 -4.99
N THR A 15 13.62 -17.46 -5.65
CA THR A 15 13.36 -16.11 -6.14
C THR A 15 12.63 -16.15 -7.48
N VAL A 16 11.73 -15.19 -7.70
CA VAL A 16 11.11 -14.97 -9.00
C VAL A 16 12.12 -14.25 -9.90
N GLU A 17 12.11 -14.56 -11.20
CA GLU A 17 12.93 -13.86 -12.18
C GLU A 17 12.42 -12.43 -12.40
N ASP A 18 13.32 -11.45 -12.52
CA ASP A 18 12.97 -10.01 -12.62
C ASP A 18 11.94 -9.70 -13.72
N TRP A 19 12.01 -10.40 -14.85
CA TRP A 19 11.07 -10.18 -15.97
C TRP A 19 9.64 -10.64 -15.63
N VAL A 20 9.49 -11.67 -14.79
CA VAL A 20 8.18 -12.17 -14.34
C VAL A 20 7.55 -11.15 -13.40
N GLU A 21 8.35 -10.53 -12.53
CA GLU A 21 7.88 -9.47 -11.64
C GLU A 21 7.42 -8.24 -12.43
N GLN A 22 8.21 -7.81 -13.41
CA GLN A 22 7.83 -6.70 -14.29
C GLN A 22 6.58 -7.00 -15.12
N PHE A 23 6.43 -8.26 -15.57
CA PHE A 23 5.24 -8.68 -16.32
C PHE A 23 3.98 -8.70 -15.44
N GLY A 24 4.11 -9.07 -14.16
CA GLY A 24 3.02 -9.12 -13.21
C GLY A 24 2.62 -7.75 -12.64
N ALA A 25 3.52 -6.77 -12.65
CA ALA A 25 3.28 -5.45 -12.09
C ALA A 25 2.20 -4.67 -12.85
N SER A 26 1.20 -4.16 -12.13
CA SER A 26 0.11 -3.35 -12.65
C SER A 26 0.27 -1.84 -12.40
N ILE A 27 1.29 -1.42 -11.62
CA ILE A 27 1.48 -0.01 -11.25
C ILE A 27 1.54 0.97 -12.43
N SER A 28 1.99 0.49 -13.60
CA SER A 28 2.04 1.29 -14.83
C SER A 28 0.68 1.86 -15.25
N PHE A 29 -0.44 1.27 -14.79
CA PHE A 29 -1.79 1.75 -15.10
C PHE A 29 -2.73 1.86 -13.90
N ASP A 30 -2.57 1.04 -12.85
CA ASP A 30 -3.49 1.05 -11.70
C ASP A 30 -3.26 2.20 -10.71
N HIS A 31 -2.17 2.96 -10.84
CA HIS A 31 -1.92 4.19 -10.06
C HIS A 31 -3.05 5.21 -10.17
N GLN A 32 -3.84 5.15 -11.26
CA GLN A 32 -5.06 5.95 -11.42
C GLN A 32 -6.12 5.66 -10.34
N LEU A 33 -6.01 4.52 -9.65
CA LEU A 33 -6.88 4.09 -8.57
C LEU A 33 -6.40 4.53 -7.17
N ALA A 34 -5.25 5.20 -7.06
CA ALA A 34 -4.63 5.62 -5.79
C ALA A 34 -5.61 6.26 -4.80
N LYS A 35 -6.44 7.19 -5.29
CA LYS A 35 -7.44 7.88 -4.45
C LYS A 35 -8.48 6.92 -3.88
N PHE A 36 -8.93 5.95 -4.69
CA PHE A 36 -9.95 4.99 -4.29
C PHE A 36 -9.38 3.95 -3.31
N ASP A 37 -8.12 3.56 -3.49
CA ASP A 37 -7.42 2.69 -2.56
C ASP A 37 -7.32 3.33 -1.16
N LEU A 38 -6.86 4.59 -1.08
CA LEU A 38 -6.80 5.34 0.17
C LEU A 38 -8.18 5.49 0.84
N MET A 39 -9.23 5.75 0.07
CA MET A 39 -10.60 5.83 0.59
C MET A 39 -11.10 4.49 1.13
N GLY A 40 -10.80 3.39 0.44
CA GLY A 40 -11.12 2.03 0.90
C GLY A 40 -10.38 1.68 2.17
N SER A 41 -9.09 1.99 2.23
CA SER A 41 -8.22 1.76 3.39
C SER A 41 -8.68 2.56 4.62
N LEU A 42 -9.10 3.82 4.46
CA LEU A 42 -9.67 4.61 5.56
C LEU A 42 -10.92 3.94 6.14
N ALA A 43 -11.85 3.51 5.30
CA ALA A 43 -13.05 2.81 5.73
C ALA A 43 -12.73 1.47 6.42
N HIS A 44 -11.74 0.74 5.89
CA HIS A 44 -11.32 -0.53 6.46
C HIS A 44 -10.71 -0.35 7.85
N VAL A 45 -9.78 0.60 8.03
CA VAL A 45 -9.14 0.89 9.32
C VAL A 45 -10.17 1.37 10.35
N GLN A 46 -11.13 2.21 9.94
CA GLN A 46 -12.23 2.61 10.82
C GLN A 46 -13.02 1.40 11.33
N MET A 47 -13.33 0.43 10.45
CA MET A 47 -14.00 -0.80 10.83
C MET A 47 -13.14 -1.67 11.76
N LEU A 48 -11.83 -1.77 11.50
CA LEU A 48 -10.90 -2.54 12.35
C LEU A 48 -10.85 -1.99 13.79
N GLY A 49 -10.89 -0.67 13.96
CA GLY A 49 -11.01 -0.04 15.29
C GLY A 49 -12.36 -0.31 15.96
N GLN A 50 -13.47 -0.24 15.21
CA GLN A 50 -14.82 -0.51 15.75
C GLN A 50 -15.02 -1.97 16.17
N THR A 51 -14.35 -2.91 15.50
CA THR A 51 -14.43 -4.34 15.79
C THR A 51 -13.41 -4.79 16.85
N GLY A 52 -12.53 -3.90 17.30
CA GLY A 52 -11.51 -4.18 18.30
C GLY A 52 -10.36 -5.05 17.82
N ILE A 53 -10.20 -5.20 16.50
CA ILE A 53 -9.00 -5.83 15.90
C ILE A 53 -7.79 -4.92 16.08
N LEU A 54 -8.01 -3.61 15.96
CA LEU A 54 -7.08 -2.56 16.37
C LEU A 54 -7.65 -1.83 17.59
N SER A 55 -6.78 -1.30 18.43
CA SER A 55 -7.21 -0.28 19.39
C SER A 55 -7.69 0.98 18.66
N LEU A 56 -8.53 1.78 19.30
CA LEU A 56 -8.99 3.04 18.72
C LEU A 56 -7.82 4.00 18.44
N GLU A 57 -6.79 3.98 19.28
CA GLU A 57 -5.58 4.80 19.13
C GLU A 57 -4.77 4.37 17.89
N GLU A 58 -4.53 3.06 17.70
CA GLU A 58 -3.86 2.55 16.50
C GLU A 58 -4.67 2.86 15.24
N ALA A 59 -6.00 2.68 15.28
CA ALA A 59 -6.86 2.98 14.14
C ALA A 59 -6.85 4.48 13.80
N GLU A 60 -6.80 5.38 14.78
CA GLU A 60 -6.69 6.83 14.57
C GLU A 60 -5.34 7.19 13.96
N GLN A 61 -4.24 6.63 14.48
CA GLN A 61 -2.89 6.86 13.97
C GLN A 61 -2.75 6.46 12.49
N ILE A 62 -3.28 5.29 12.12
CA ILE A 62 -3.24 4.83 10.72
C ILE A 62 -4.12 5.72 9.83
N GLN A 63 -5.31 6.10 10.29
CA GLN A 63 -6.18 7.02 9.54
C GLN A 63 -5.52 8.37 9.27
N ASP A 64 -4.76 8.90 10.23
CA ASP A 64 -4.07 10.17 10.04
C ASP A 64 -2.93 10.07 9.03
N GLY A 65 -2.18 8.96 9.02
CA GLY A 65 -1.21 8.66 7.97
C GLY A 65 -1.86 8.57 6.58
N LEU A 66 -2.98 7.86 6.47
CA LEU A 66 -3.73 7.75 5.20
C LEU A 66 -4.27 9.10 4.71
N LYS A 67 -4.71 9.98 5.61
CA LYS A 67 -5.15 11.35 5.26
C LYS A 67 -3.97 12.20 4.77
N ALA A 68 -2.80 12.06 5.37
CA ALA A 68 -1.59 12.76 4.91
C ALA A 68 -1.20 12.29 3.50
N LEU A 69 -1.18 10.98 3.24
CA LEU A 69 -0.93 10.45 1.89
C LEU A 69 -1.96 10.92 0.86
N LEU A 70 -3.23 11.08 1.25
CA LEU A 70 -4.24 11.64 0.36
C LEU A 70 -3.95 13.09 -0.01
N GLN A 71 -3.43 13.90 0.93
CA GLN A 71 -3.00 15.27 0.65
C GLN A 71 -1.81 15.30 -0.31
N ASP A 72 -0.79 14.46 -0.06
CA ASP A 72 0.39 14.35 -0.91
C ASP A 72 0.02 13.85 -2.32
N LEU A 73 -0.95 12.94 -2.42
CA LEU A 73 -1.49 12.46 -3.70
C LEU A 73 -2.15 13.60 -4.48
N GLU A 74 -3.00 14.40 -3.82
CA GLU A 74 -3.70 15.53 -4.45
C GLU A 74 -2.73 16.67 -4.83
N ALA A 75 -1.60 16.80 -4.12
CA ALA A 75 -0.51 17.70 -4.45
C ALA A 75 0.40 17.17 -5.59
N GLY A 76 0.28 15.88 -5.96
CA GLY A 76 1.12 15.24 -6.97
C GLY A 76 2.54 14.93 -6.48
N GLU A 77 2.73 14.76 -5.17
CA GLU A 77 4.04 14.55 -4.53
C GLU A 77 4.39 13.06 -4.35
N LEU A 78 3.41 12.16 -4.52
CA LEU A 78 3.64 10.72 -4.42
C LEU A 78 4.42 10.17 -5.62
N HIS A 79 5.37 9.29 -5.33
CA HIS A 79 6.15 8.56 -6.31
C HIS A 79 5.89 7.06 -6.14
N PHE A 80 5.54 6.39 -7.22
CA PHE A 80 5.25 4.96 -7.22
C PHE A 80 6.41 4.18 -7.83
N ASP A 81 6.71 3.02 -7.23
CA ASP A 81 7.77 2.11 -7.67
C ASP A 81 7.17 0.83 -8.27
N ILE A 82 7.72 0.37 -9.39
CA ILE A 82 7.39 -0.91 -10.01
C ILE A 82 7.83 -2.10 -9.16
N ALA A 83 8.84 -1.93 -8.31
CA ALA A 83 9.25 -2.93 -7.35
C ALA A 83 8.16 -3.26 -6.31
N ASN A 84 7.19 -2.35 -6.14
CA ASN A 84 6.02 -2.55 -5.31
C ASN A 84 4.84 -3.16 -6.07
N GLU A 85 5.01 -3.62 -7.32
CA GLU A 85 4.00 -4.37 -8.10
C GLU A 85 2.73 -3.59 -8.49
N ASP A 86 1.92 -3.16 -7.53
CA ASP A 86 0.60 -2.55 -7.71
C ASP A 86 0.41 -1.31 -6.81
N ILE A 87 -0.74 -0.64 -6.96
CA ILE A 87 -1.05 0.56 -6.18
C ILE A 87 -1.22 0.28 -4.68
N HIS A 88 -1.75 -0.88 -4.30
CA HIS A 88 -2.04 -1.24 -2.91
C HIS A 88 -0.75 -1.36 -2.11
N MET A 89 0.21 -2.09 -2.66
CA MET A 89 1.54 -2.28 -2.12
C MET A 89 2.33 -0.96 -2.05
N ASN A 90 2.22 -0.10 -3.07
CA ASN A 90 2.82 1.23 -3.02
C ASN A 90 2.25 2.06 -1.86
N MET A 91 0.94 2.02 -1.64
CA MET A 91 0.31 2.74 -0.52
C MET A 91 0.76 2.19 0.83
N GLU A 92 0.89 0.87 0.96
CA GLU A 92 1.38 0.25 2.20
C GLU A 92 2.83 0.68 2.50
N VAL A 93 3.72 0.64 1.51
CA VAL A 93 5.12 1.09 1.67
C VAL A 93 5.22 2.59 1.98
N LEU A 94 4.34 3.42 1.41
CA LEU A 94 4.33 4.86 1.71
C LEU A 94 3.82 5.18 3.12
N LEU A 95 3.01 4.29 3.70
CA LEU A 95 2.43 4.47 5.04
C LEU A 95 3.36 4.03 6.17
N THR A 96 4.34 3.15 5.90
CA THR A 96 5.22 2.50 6.89
C THR A 96 6.68 2.89 6.76
#